data_AF-A0AAD6YJX3-F1
#
_entry.id   AF-A0AAD6YJX3-F1
#
_cell.length_a   1.000
_cell.length_b   1.000
_cell.length_c   1.000
_cell.angle_alpha   90.00
_cell.angle_beta   90.00
_cell.angle_gamma   90.00
#
_symmetry.space_group_name_H-M   'P 1'
#
loop_
_entity.id
_entity.type
_entity.pdbx_description
1 polymer ?
#
loop_
_entity_poly.entity_id
_entity_poly.type
_entity_poly.pdbx_seq_one_letter_code
_entity_poly.pdbx_strand_id
1 'polypeptide(L)'
;DDYPHQLPLHVPLVALTTEDSERYSLSDFDAYSDWRSTDVFPRGNGFVQLGPDGVAMFHQMHCLQIIRSAIVQGGADQHVRHCLNLLRQVVLCTSDTTLDALDTEGGTDGLGSVHVCRDWQKVYDFVEENQLNSNLGSV
;
A
#
# COMPACT_ATOMS: atom_id res chain seq x y z
N ASP A 1 16.60 7.13 -23.33
CA ASP A 1 16.16 6.14 -22.34
C ASP A 1 16.78 6.39 -20.97
N ASP A 2 16.60 7.60 -20.43
CA ASP A 2 17.24 8.01 -19.16
C ASP A 2 16.24 8.78 -18.28
N TYR A 3 15.01 8.27 -18.21
CA TYR A 3 14.01 8.76 -17.28
C TYR A 3 14.10 7.95 -15.98
N PRO A 4 14.06 8.60 -14.81
CA PRO A 4 14.18 7.90 -13.54
C PRO A 4 12.96 7.01 -13.31
N HIS A 5 13.17 5.77 -12.87
CA HIS A 5 12.08 4.85 -12.49
C HIS A 5 11.44 5.20 -11.14
N GLN A 6 11.99 6.18 -10.42
CA GLN A 6 11.54 6.62 -9.11
C GLN A 6 11.42 8.13 -9.07
N LEU A 7 10.56 8.64 -8.19
CA LEU A 7 10.52 10.06 -7.87
C LEU A 7 11.91 10.55 -7.43
N PRO A 8 12.41 11.65 -8.00
CA PRO A 8 13.72 12.21 -7.65
C PRO A 8 13.64 13.01 -6.34
N LEU A 9 13.16 12.37 -5.26
CA LEU A 9 13.01 12.97 -3.94
C LEU A 9 13.62 12.07 -2.87
N HIS A 10 14.22 12.69 -1.85
CA HIS A 10 14.72 11.96 -0.69
C HIS A 10 13.57 11.67 0.29
N VAL A 11 13.27 10.39 0.51
CA VAL A 11 12.30 9.94 1.52
C VAL A 11 13.06 9.56 2.80
N PRO A 12 13.03 10.39 3.87
CA PRO A 12 13.70 10.06 5.11
C PRO A 12 12.98 8.93 5.84
N LEU A 13 13.71 8.20 6.69
CA LEU A 13 13.11 7.21 7.57
C LEU A 13 12.32 7.91 8.68
N VAL A 14 11.07 7.49 8.87
CA VAL A 14 10.20 7.93 9.95
C VAL A 14 9.65 6.72 10.70
N ALA A 15 9.41 6.87 12.00
CA ALA A 15 8.75 5.84 12.79
C ALA A 15 7.23 5.98 12.64
N LEU A 16 6.56 4.90 12.28
CA LEU A 16 5.11 4.78 12.32
C LEU A 16 4.74 3.82 13.46
N THR A 17 4.11 4.34 14.50
CA THR A 17 3.48 3.50 15.53
C THR A 17 2.05 3.24 15.12
N THR A 18 1.64 1.98 15.12
CA THR A 18 0.28 1.57 14.79
C THR A 18 -0.55 1.51 16.07
N GLU A 19 -1.68 2.21 16.08
CA GLU A 19 -2.60 2.26 17.21
C GLU A 19 -3.98 1.78 16.76
N ASP A 20 -4.76 1.21 17.69
CA ASP A 20 -6.17 0.92 17.43
C ASP A 20 -6.92 2.25 17.30
N SER A 21 -7.57 2.46 16.16
CA SER A 21 -8.21 3.72 15.82
C SER A 21 -9.60 3.46 15.27
N GLU A 22 -10.53 4.33 15.65
CA GLU A 22 -11.84 4.41 14.99
C GLU A 22 -11.72 4.98 13.57
N ARG A 23 -10.58 5.62 13.23
CA ARG A 23 -10.31 6.14 11.89
C ARG A 23 -9.98 5.02 10.90
N TYR A 24 -10.37 5.25 9.65
CA TYR A 24 -10.21 4.28 8.56
C TYR A 24 -10.91 2.96 8.86
N SER A 25 -12.04 3.02 9.57
CA SER A 25 -12.89 1.85 9.77
C SER A 25 -13.52 1.39 8.45
N LEU A 26 -14.15 0.21 8.47
CA LEU A 26 -14.67 -0.38 7.24
C LEU A 26 -15.95 0.34 6.78
N SER A 27 -16.91 0.58 7.68
CA SER A 27 -18.24 1.05 7.31
C SER A 27 -18.88 2.00 8.34
N ASP A 28 -18.13 2.45 9.34
CA ASP A 28 -18.68 3.40 10.32
C ASP A 28 -18.99 4.75 9.64
N PHE A 29 -19.70 5.63 10.34
CA PHE A 29 -20.24 6.87 9.76
C PHE A 29 -19.19 7.70 9.01
N ASP A 30 -18.01 7.88 9.60
CA ASP A 30 -16.92 8.67 9.02
C ASP A 30 -16.02 7.89 8.06
N ALA A 31 -16.21 6.57 7.92
CA ALA A 31 -15.34 5.69 7.15
C ALA A 31 -15.21 6.14 5.69
N TYR A 32 -16.31 6.58 5.07
CA TYR A 32 -16.24 7.09 3.70
C TYR A 32 -15.31 8.30 3.60
N SER A 33 -15.45 9.27 4.50
CA SER A 33 -14.62 10.48 4.50
C SER A 33 -13.15 10.17 4.80
N ASP A 34 -12.89 9.28 5.76
CA ASP A 34 -11.54 8.85 6.12
C ASP A 34 -10.83 8.24 4.92
N TRP A 35 -11.41 7.21 4.30
CA TRP A 35 -10.78 6.58 3.16
C TRP A 35 -10.74 7.48 1.92
N ARG A 36 -11.76 8.33 1.72
CA ARG A 36 -11.73 9.32 0.64
C ARG A 36 -10.58 10.31 0.83
N SER A 37 -10.19 10.62 2.06
CA SER A 37 -9.06 11.52 2.31
C SER A 37 -7.72 10.98 1.77
N THR A 38 -7.61 9.65 1.58
CA THR A 38 -6.35 9.03 1.14
C THR A 38 -6.18 8.99 -0.37
N ASP A 39 -7.26 9.08 -1.14
CA ASP A 39 -7.20 9.07 -2.61
C ASP A 39 -7.58 10.42 -3.24
N VAL A 40 -8.25 11.32 -2.50
CA VAL A 40 -8.67 12.61 -3.04
C VAL A 40 -7.51 13.57 -3.31
N PHE A 41 -6.36 13.43 -2.66
CA PHE A 41 -5.19 14.27 -2.91
C PHE A 41 -4.45 13.83 -4.19
N PRO A 42 -3.96 14.73 -5.07
CA PRO A 42 -4.09 16.19 -5.14
C PRO A 42 -5.28 16.63 -6.04
N ARG A 43 -6.42 15.97 -5.90
CA ARG A 43 -7.60 15.93 -6.79
C ARG A 43 -7.46 14.96 -7.97
N GLY A 44 -6.72 13.87 -7.76
CA GLY A 44 -6.45 12.83 -8.76
C GLY A 44 -7.13 11.47 -8.51
N ASN A 45 -7.84 11.27 -7.39
CA ASN A 45 -8.41 9.96 -7.03
C ASN A 45 -7.36 8.83 -7.05
N GLY A 46 -6.16 9.08 -6.51
CA GLY A 46 -5.03 8.14 -6.55
C GLY A 46 -4.12 8.26 -7.77
N PHE A 47 -4.56 8.94 -8.83
CA PHE A 47 -3.77 9.11 -10.04
C PHE A 47 -3.05 10.47 -10.01
N VAL A 48 -1.85 10.47 -9.44
CA VAL A 48 -0.99 11.65 -9.37
C VAL A 48 -0.14 11.74 -10.62
N GLN A 49 -0.63 12.48 -11.62
CA GLN A 49 0.07 12.64 -12.90
C GLN A 49 1.29 13.55 -12.78
N LEU A 50 2.45 13.02 -13.20
CA LEU A 50 3.73 13.70 -13.31
C LEU A 50 4.27 13.49 -14.74
N GLY A 51 3.79 14.31 -15.68
CA GLY A 51 4.10 14.11 -17.10
C GLY A 51 3.45 12.82 -17.63
N PRO A 52 4.20 11.89 -18.23
CA PRO A 52 3.67 10.63 -18.74
C PRO A 52 3.48 9.56 -17.66
N ASP A 53 3.83 9.86 -16.41
CA ASP A 53 3.87 8.88 -15.32
C ASP A 53 2.91 9.24 -14.18
N GLY A 54 2.61 8.26 -13.34
CA GLY A 54 1.95 8.37 -12.05
C GLY A 54 2.82 7.82 -10.92
N VAL A 55 2.38 7.98 -9.67
CA VAL A 55 3.16 7.55 -8.49
C VAL A 55 2.51 6.35 -7.82
N ALA A 56 3.24 5.24 -7.74
CA ALA A 56 2.76 3.94 -7.26
C ALA A 56 2.07 4.01 -5.89
N MET A 57 2.64 4.71 -4.91
CA MET A 57 2.03 4.87 -3.57
C MET A 57 0.59 5.38 -3.62
N PHE A 58 0.28 6.36 -4.46
CA PHE A 58 -1.07 6.93 -4.53
C PHE A 58 -2.05 5.99 -5.23
N HIS A 59 -1.59 5.27 -6.25
CA HIS A 59 -2.39 4.23 -6.88
C HIS A 59 -2.70 3.09 -5.90
N GLN A 60 -1.71 2.65 -5.11
CA GLN A 60 -1.89 1.66 -4.04
C GLN A 60 -2.96 2.08 -3.01
N MET A 61 -2.94 3.34 -2.56
CA MET A 61 -3.96 3.88 -1.65
C MET A 61 -5.36 3.90 -2.28
N HIS A 62 -5.46 4.25 -3.56
CA HIS A 62 -6.73 4.20 -4.29
C HIS A 62 -7.27 2.78 -4.46
N CYS A 63 -6.42 1.82 -4.82
CA CYS A 63 -6.82 0.41 -4.89
C CYS A 63 -7.38 -0.09 -3.55
N LEU A 64 -6.78 0.29 -2.42
CA LEU A 64 -7.31 -0.07 -1.10
C LEU A 64 -8.73 0.48 -0.85
N GLN A 65 -9.04 1.70 -1.32
CA GLN A 65 -10.38 2.26 -1.21
C GLN A 65 -11.39 1.57 -2.16
N ILE A 66 -10.96 1.11 -3.33
CA ILE A 66 -11.80 0.29 -4.23
C ILE A 66 -12.09 -1.08 -3.58
N ILE A 67 -11.07 -1.74 -3.04
CA ILE A 67 -11.21 -3.01 -2.32
C ILE A 67 -12.17 -2.86 -1.15
N ARG A 68 -12.02 -1.79 -0.34
CA ARG A 68 -12.96 -1.47 0.73
C ARG A 68 -14.40 -1.39 0.24
N SER A 69 -14.61 -0.66 -0.85
CA SER A 69 -15.95 -0.41 -1.39
C SER A 69 -16.62 -1.71 -1.85
N ALA A 70 -15.84 -2.65 -2.40
CA ALA A 70 -16.33 -4.00 -2.75
C ALA A 70 -16.65 -4.84 -1.51
N ILE A 71 -15.78 -4.78 -0.49
CA ILE A 71 -15.95 -5.50 0.79
C ILE A 71 -17.23 -5.05 1.52
N VAL A 72 -17.47 -3.74 1.61
CA VAL A 72 -18.66 -3.19 2.28
C VAL A 72 -19.96 -3.68 1.62
N GLN A 73 -19.95 -3.87 0.30
CA GLN A 73 -21.12 -4.38 -0.44
C GLN A 73 -21.36 -5.88 -0.21
N GLY A 74 -20.30 -6.66 0.02
CA GLY A 74 -20.38 -8.11 0.24
C GLY A 74 -20.62 -8.53 1.70
N GLY A 75 -20.52 -7.59 2.63
CA GLY A 75 -20.52 -7.86 4.07
C GLY A 75 -19.13 -8.30 4.55
N ALA A 76 -18.65 -7.68 5.62
CA ALA A 76 -17.35 -8.03 6.19
C ALA A 76 -17.35 -7.90 7.71
N ASP A 77 -16.48 -8.68 8.33
CA ASP A 77 -16.31 -8.73 9.77
C ASP A 77 -15.20 -7.79 10.26
N GLN A 78 -14.99 -7.79 11.57
CA GLN A 78 -13.93 -7.02 12.23
C GLN A 78 -12.52 -7.43 11.74
N HIS A 79 -12.32 -8.68 11.31
CA HIS A 79 -11.01 -9.14 10.85
C HIS A 79 -10.65 -8.48 9.52
N VAL A 80 -11.59 -8.44 8.58
CA VAL A 80 -11.42 -7.75 7.30
C VAL A 80 -11.15 -6.25 7.51
N ARG A 81 -11.85 -5.61 8.46
CA ARG A 81 -11.60 -4.21 8.85
C ARG A 81 -10.15 -4.00 9.29
N HIS A 82 -9.65 -4.82 10.21
CA HIS A 82 -8.29 -4.70 10.71
C HIS A 82 -7.24 -4.95 9.62
N CYS A 83 -7.43 -5.99 8.80
CA CYS A 83 -6.53 -6.33 7.70
C CYS A 83 -6.40 -5.19 6.68
N LEU A 84 -7.50 -4.52 6.35
CA LEU A 84 -7.47 -3.41 5.39
C LEU A 84 -6.67 -2.21 5.93
N ASN A 85 -6.83 -1.88 7.22
CA ASN A 85 -6.02 -0.82 7.84
C ASN A 85 -4.54 -1.21 7.96
N LEU A 86 -4.24 -2.49 8.18
CA LEU A 86 -2.86 -3.00 8.14
C LEU A 86 -2.23 -2.79 6.75
N LEU A 87 -2.95 -3.08 5.66
CA LEU A 87 -2.45 -2.84 4.30
C LEU A 87 -2.21 -1.35 4.04
N ARG A 88 -3.10 -0.48 4.53
CA ARG A 88 -2.89 0.99 4.47
C ARG A 88 -1.60 1.40 5.16
N GLN A 89 -1.30 0.82 6.33
CA GLN A 89 -0.06 1.09 7.07
C GLN A 89 1.17 0.59 6.31
N VAL A 90 1.08 -0.56 5.63
CA VAL A 90 2.16 -1.06 4.77
C VAL A 90 2.47 -0.06 3.66
N VAL A 91 1.46 0.44 2.94
CA VAL A 91 1.64 1.43 1.86
C VAL A 91 2.33 2.70 2.38
N LEU A 92 1.95 3.19 3.56
CA LEU A 92 2.61 4.34 4.17
C LEU A 92 4.05 4.04 4.61
N CYS A 93 4.30 2.87 5.19
CA CYS A 93 5.62 2.47 5.68
C CYS A 93 6.62 2.22 4.54
N THR A 94 6.15 1.71 3.40
CA THR A 94 6.99 1.51 2.20
C THR A 94 7.13 2.78 1.38
N SER A 95 6.08 3.62 1.33
CA SER A 95 6.04 4.86 0.55
C SER A 95 6.63 4.67 -0.85
N ASP A 96 6.05 3.75 -1.63
CA ASP A 96 6.58 3.34 -2.92
C ASP A 96 6.64 4.52 -3.92
N THR A 97 7.85 5.01 -4.16
CA THR A 97 8.12 6.15 -5.04
C THR A 97 8.27 5.77 -6.51
N THR A 98 7.95 4.54 -6.90
CA THR A 98 8.02 4.09 -8.29
C THR A 98 7.14 4.95 -9.18
N LEU A 99 7.66 5.29 -10.35
CA LEU A 99 6.92 6.00 -11.40
C LEU A 99 6.31 4.98 -12.36
N ASP A 100 4.98 4.98 -12.43
CA ASP A 100 4.20 4.07 -13.27
C ASP A 100 3.75 4.79 -14.54
N ALA A 101 3.93 4.16 -15.70
CA ALA A 101 3.45 4.74 -16.96
C ALA A 101 1.91 4.87 -16.94
N LEU A 102 1.41 5.99 -17.47
CA LEU A 102 -0.02 6.19 -17.58
C LEU A 102 -0.63 5.33 -18.70
N ASP A 103 -1.83 4.81 -18.43
CA ASP A 103 -2.68 4.18 -19.44
C ASP A 103 -3.40 5.23 -20.31
N THR A 104 -4.19 4.76 -21.28
CA THR A 104 -4.95 5.64 -22.19
C THR A 104 -6.05 6.45 -21.51
N GLU A 105 -6.45 6.08 -20.30
CA GLU A 105 -7.48 6.74 -19.50
C GLU A 105 -6.86 7.70 -18.46
N GLY A 106 -5.51 7.79 -18.40
CA GLY A 106 -4.79 8.61 -17.42
C GLY A 106 -4.68 7.96 -16.04
N GLY A 107 -4.96 6.66 -15.95
CA GLY A 107 -4.68 5.82 -14.79
C GLY A 107 -3.28 5.21 -14.85
N THR A 108 -2.94 4.40 -13.86
CA THR A 108 -1.73 3.56 -13.85
C THR A 108 -2.17 2.15 -13.51
N ASP A 109 -1.55 1.11 -14.07
CA ASP A 109 -1.79 -0.29 -13.67
C ASP A 109 -0.55 -0.97 -13.07
N GLY A 110 0.58 -0.26 -13.05
CA GLY A 110 1.88 -0.74 -12.56
C GLY A 110 2.56 -1.73 -13.50
N LEU A 111 2.00 -2.01 -14.69
CA LEU A 111 2.58 -2.97 -15.61
C LEU A 111 3.82 -2.40 -16.30
N GLY A 112 4.92 -3.16 -16.25
CA GLY A 112 6.20 -2.77 -16.85
C GLY A 112 7.05 -1.84 -15.99
N SER A 113 6.54 -1.37 -14.86
CA SER A 113 7.29 -0.57 -13.88
C SER A 113 8.24 -1.43 -13.05
N VAL A 114 9.41 -0.89 -12.74
CA VAL A 114 10.40 -1.56 -11.89
C VAL A 114 10.30 -1.00 -10.48
N HIS A 115 9.83 -1.83 -9.55
CA HIS A 115 9.79 -1.51 -8.13
C HIS A 115 11.10 -1.90 -7.43
N VAL A 116 11.55 -1.08 -6.49
CA VAL A 116 12.69 -1.38 -5.63
C VAL A 116 12.18 -1.90 -4.29
N CYS A 117 12.22 -3.22 -4.13
CA CYS A 117 11.69 -3.91 -2.95
C CYS A 117 12.80 -4.27 -1.95
N ARG A 118 12.41 -4.45 -0.68
CA ARG A 118 13.22 -5.25 0.25
C ARG A 118 13.21 -6.70 -0.22
N ASP A 119 14.35 -7.38 -0.11
CA ASP A 119 14.45 -8.80 -0.43
C ASP A 119 13.62 -9.62 0.57
N TRP A 120 12.39 -9.95 0.17
CA TRP A 120 11.49 -10.74 1.01
C TRP A 120 12.00 -12.17 1.20
N GLN A 121 12.80 -12.71 0.28
CA GLN A 121 13.33 -14.07 0.40
C GLN A 121 14.19 -14.21 1.65
N LYS A 122 14.96 -13.17 2.01
CA LYS A 122 15.74 -13.16 3.25
C LYS A 122 14.89 -13.27 4.52
N VAL A 123 13.65 -12.79 4.49
CA VAL A 123 12.71 -12.96 5.60
C VAL A 123 12.24 -14.42 5.67
N TYR A 124 11.95 -15.05 4.53
CA TYR A 124 11.57 -16.46 4.46
C TYR A 124 12.70 -17.37 4.93
N ASP A 125 13.92 -17.15 4.42
CA ASP A 125 15.13 -17.88 4.81
C ASP A 125 15.30 -17.88 6.34
N PHE A 126 15.18 -16.70 6.97
CA PHE A 126 15.31 -16.56 8.42
C PHE A 126 14.22 -17.31 9.21
N VAL A 127 12.96 -17.23 8.77
CA VAL A 127 11.84 -17.90 9.45
C VAL A 127 11.98 -19.42 9.36
N GLU A 128 12.36 -19.94 8.20
CA GLU A 128 12.57 -21.38 7.99
C GLU A 128 13.69 -21.91 8.90
N GLU A 129 14.83 -21.22 8.94
CA GLU A 129 15.95 -21.56 9.83
C GLU A 129 15.52 -21.55 11.31
N ASN A 130 14.73 -20.56 11.74
CA ASN A 130 14.24 -20.46 13.11
C ASN A 130 13.31 -21.63 13.49
N GLN A 131 12.41 -22.02 12.58
CA GLN A 131 11.47 -23.13 12.81
C GLN A 131 12.18 -24.47 12.84
N LEU A 132 13.18 -24.69 11.97
CA LEU A 132 14.01 -25.91 11.99
C LEU A 132 14.77 -26.06 13.31
N ASN A 133 15.37 -24.98 13.81
CA ASN A 133 16.09 -24.98 15.10
C ASN A 133 15.15 -25.21 16.30
N SER A 134 13.92 -24.69 16.24
CA SER A 134 12.91 -24.91 17.28
C SER A 134 12.48 -26.39 17.36
N ASN A 135 12.41 -27.07 16.23
CA ASN A 135 12.10 -28.51 16.17
C ASN A 135 13.26 -29.38 16.67
N LEU A 136 14.51 -28.93 16.54
CA LEU A 136 15.71 -29.61 17.04
C LEU A 136 15.95 -29.40 18.56
N GLY A 137 15.44 -28.31 19.14
CA GLY A 137 15.52 -28.02 20.58
C GLY A 137 14.38 -28.58 21.43
N SER A 138 13.45 -29.33 20.82
CA SER A 138 12.26 -29.89 21.48
C SER A 138 12.36 -31.39 21.78
N VAL A 139 13.58 -31.96 21.84
CA VAL A 139 13.87 -33.36 22.20
C VAL A 139 14.73 -33.44 23.45
#